data_AF-A0A3S5CUH4-F1
#
_entry.id   AF-A0A3S5CUH4-F1
#
_cell.length_a   1.000
_cell.length_b   1.000
_cell.length_c   1.000
_cell.angle_alpha   90.00
_cell.angle_beta   90.00
_cell.angle_gamma   90.00
#
_symmetry.space_group_name_H-M   'P 1'
#
loop_
_entity.id
_entity.type
_entity.pdbx_description
1 polymer ?
#
loop_
_entity_poly.entity_id
_entity_poly.type
_entity_poly.pdbx_seq_one_letter_code
_entity_poly.pdbx_strand_id
1 'polypeptide(L)'
;MPNTWSDFLEPEAEPIRSEQRQAIGIMHCLAMAIAVCRRRYGDQSDPEATLALTTLPVPVAVSAVCTDGVHFDFIHFQLNTLAFPDHSKQAADNLSNIAWIDGDHRLVDKIIPKRSMLRNTIYRDLNMDVFTRMLTTYYWSSLGKFFYSRKENVGKGEHSHFSLNIQEAS
;
A
#
# COMPACT_ATOMS: atom_id res chain seq x y z
N MET A 1 2.50 -9.33 -23.52
CA MET A 1 3.46 -8.21 -23.38
C MET A 1 4.62 -8.72 -22.57
N PRO A 2 5.88 -8.55 -23.02
CA PRO A 2 7.04 -8.90 -22.22
C PRO A 2 7.05 -8.02 -20.96
N ASN A 3 7.19 -8.67 -19.83
CA ASN A 3 7.24 -8.11 -18.49
C ASN A 3 8.60 -7.42 -18.31
N THR A 4 8.66 -6.14 -18.69
CA THR A 4 9.77 -5.20 -18.41
C THR A 4 10.15 -5.12 -16.92
N TRP A 5 9.29 -5.61 -16.04
CA TRP A 5 9.50 -5.65 -14.59
C TRP A 5 10.41 -6.80 -14.14
N SER A 6 10.71 -7.76 -15.02
CA SER A 6 11.52 -8.95 -14.71
C SER A 6 12.55 -9.28 -15.77
N ASP A 7 12.83 -8.36 -16.71
CA ASP A 7 13.84 -8.61 -17.73
C ASP A 7 15.23 -8.37 -17.15
N PHE A 8 15.68 -9.34 -16.36
CA PHE A 8 17.02 -9.38 -15.78
C PHE A 8 18.14 -9.57 -16.83
N LEU A 9 17.79 -9.64 -18.12
CA LEU A 9 18.69 -9.91 -19.24
C LEU A 9 19.06 -8.66 -20.06
N GLU A 10 18.43 -7.52 -19.83
CA GLU A 10 18.83 -6.26 -20.47
C GLU A 10 19.79 -5.48 -19.56
N PRO A 11 21.12 -5.59 -19.76
CA PRO A 11 22.12 -4.88 -18.94
C PRO A 11 22.13 -3.35 -19.14
N GLU A 12 21.23 -2.79 -19.95
CA GLU A 12 21.23 -1.38 -20.35
C GLU A 12 20.08 -0.55 -19.72
N ALA A 13 19.07 -1.18 -19.11
CA ALA A 13 18.06 -0.43 -18.37
C ALA A 13 18.61 -0.02 -17.00
N GLU A 14 18.74 1.29 -16.76
CA GLU A 14 19.10 1.80 -15.44
C GLU A 14 18.11 1.25 -14.40
N PRO A 15 18.58 0.64 -13.29
CA PRO A 15 17.69 0.07 -12.30
C PRO A 15 16.77 1.17 -11.74
N ILE A 16 15.49 0.82 -11.53
CA ILE A 16 14.51 1.74 -10.95
C ILE A 16 15.04 2.17 -9.58
N ARG A 17 15.24 3.47 -9.41
CA ARG A 17 15.72 4.03 -8.13
C ARG A 17 14.66 3.90 -7.06
N SER A 18 15.07 3.89 -5.79
CA SER A 18 14.15 3.75 -4.66
C SER A 18 13.07 4.84 -4.68
N GLU A 19 13.42 6.08 -5.01
CA GLU A 19 12.49 7.20 -5.07
C GLU A 19 11.44 7.01 -6.19
N GLN A 20 11.86 6.47 -7.33
CA GLN A 20 10.96 6.18 -8.45
C GLN A 20 9.99 5.05 -8.09
N ARG A 21 10.49 3.99 -7.45
CA ARG A 21 9.69 2.85 -6.99
C ARG A 21 8.66 3.27 -5.93
N GLN A 22 9.06 4.12 -4.99
CA GLN A 22 8.18 4.69 -3.98
C GLN A 22 7.10 5.59 -4.61
N ALA A 23 7.48 6.48 -5.53
CA ALA A 23 6.52 7.33 -6.24
C ALA A 23 5.48 6.52 -7.02
N ILE A 24 5.92 5.46 -7.72
CA ILE A 24 5.03 4.52 -8.41
C ILE A 24 4.05 3.89 -7.42
N GLY A 25 4.53 3.43 -6.27
CA GLY A 25 3.69 2.81 -5.25
C GLY A 25 2.65 3.76 -4.65
N ILE A 26 3.03 5.01 -4.34
CA ILE A 26 2.10 6.04 -3.86
C ILE A 26 1.01 6.29 -4.90
N MET A 27 1.37 6.44 -6.17
CA MET A 27 0.41 6.70 -7.25
C MET A 27 -0.58 5.54 -7.43
N HIS A 28 -0.10 4.29 -7.32
CA HIS A 28 -0.96 3.11 -7.36
C HIS A 28 -1.91 3.06 -6.16
N CYS A 29 -1.41 3.33 -4.96
CA CYS A 29 -2.24 3.39 -3.76
C CYS A 29 -3.31 4.48 -3.85
N LEU A 30 -2.95 5.67 -4.34
CA LEU A 30 -3.89 6.77 -4.57
C LEU A 30 -4.98 6.38 -5.57
N ALA A 31 -4.60 5.86 -6.73
CA ALA A 31 -5.54 5.44 -7.77
C ALA A 31 -6.50 4.34 -7.25
N MET A 32 -5.98 3.35 -6.53
CA MET A 32 -6.78 2.29 -5.92
C MET A 32 -7.73 2.84 -4.85
N ALA A 33 -7.27 3.73 -3.97
CA ALA A 33 -8.10 4.32 -2.93
C ALA A 33 -9.25 5.15 -3.53
N ILE A 34 -8.98 5.92 -4.60
CA ILE A 34 -10.00 6.67 -5.34
C ILE A 34 -11.01 5.71 -5.98
N ALA A 35 -10.54 4.63 -6.61
CA ALA A 35 -11.43 3.64 -7.23
C ALA A 35 -12.34 2.96 -6.21
N VAL A 36 -11.79 2.57 -5.05
CA VAL A 36 -12.56 2.00 -3.92
C VAL A 36 -13.56 3.01 -3.38
N CYS A 37 -13.14 4.26 -3.21
CA CYS A 37 -13.99 5.35 -2.74
C CYS A 37 -15.17 5.58 -3.70
N ARG A 38 -14.90 5.68 -5.00
CA ARG A 38 -15.94 5.84 -6.03
C ARG A 38 -16.89 4.64 -6.07
N ARG A 39 -16.38 3.42 -5.92
CA ARG A 39 -17.23 2.23 -5.84
C ARG A 39 -18.13 2.22 -4.59
N ARG A 40 -17.66 2.80 -3.48
CA ARG A 40 -18.34 2.76 -2.18
C ARG A 40 -19.35 3.90 -1.99
N TYR A 41 -19.03 5.09 -2.48
CA TYR A 41 -19.83 6.31 -2.26
C TYR A 41 -20.44 6.86 -3.55
N GLY A 42 -20.00 6.40 -4.72
CA GLY A 42 -20.56 6.79 -6.01
C GLY A 42 -21.72 5.88 -6.39
N ASP A 43 -22.93 6.24 -5.99
CA ASP A 43 -24.15 5.74 -6.63
C ASP A 43 -24.63 6.77 -7.67
N GLN A 44 -25.05 6.28 -8.83
CA GLN A 44 -25.04 7.00 -10.12
C GLN A 44 -26.15 8.05 -10.32
N SER A 45 -26.87 8.47 -9.27
CA SER A 45 -28.01 9.36 -9.41
C SER A 45 -27.69 10.86 -9.26
N ASP A 46 -26.53 11.22 -8.70
CA ASP A 46 -26.11 12.63 -8.63
C ASP A 46 -24.59 12.79 -8.81
N PRO A 47 -24.11 13.19 -10.01
CA PRO A 47 -22.70 13.51 -10.23
C PRO A 47 -22.23 14.69 -9.36
N GLU A 48 -23.13 15.59 -8.96
CA GLU A 48 -22.81 16.67 -8.02
C GLU A 48 -22.59 16.16 -6.58
N ALA A 49 -23.34 15.16 -6.10
CA ALA A 49 -23.15 14.61 -4.75
C ALA A 49 -21.81 13.86 -4.60
N THR A 50 -21.35 13.21 -5.68
CA THR A 50 -20.06 12.51 -5.72
C THR A 50 -18.88 13.50 -5.82
N LEU A 51 -19.07 14.65 -6.46
CA LEU A 51 -18.08 15.73 -6.56
C LEU A 51 -18.07 16.65 -5.32
N ALA A 52 -19.19 16.73 -4.60
CA ALA A 52 -19.37 17.56 -3.41
C ALA A 52 -18.80 16.93 -2.13
N LEU A 53 -18.45 15.64 -2.15
CA LEU A 53 -17.70 14.98 -1.07
C LEU A 53 -16.22 15.38 -1.12
N THR A 54 -15.96 16.64 -0.79
CA THR A 54 -14.60 17.15 -0.56
C THR A 54 -13.94 16.40 0.59
N THR A 55 -14.70 16.03 1.62
CA THR A 55 -14.20 15.24 2.77
C THR A 55 -14.89 13.88 2.82
N LEU A 56 -14.11 12.82 3.02
CA LEU A 56 -14.65 11.47 3.13
C LEU A 56 -15.20 11.21 4.55
N PRO A 57 -16.40 10.61 4.69
CA PRO A 57 -16.97 10.31 6.00
C PRO A 57 -16.20 9.20 6.73
N VAL A 58 -15.57 8.29 5.99
CA VAL A 58 -14.64 7.29 6.50
C VAL A 58 -13.43 7.25 5.57
N PRO A 59 -12.20 7.40 6.09
CA PRO A 59 -11.00 7.36 5.27
C PRO A 59 -10.79 5.97 4.66
N VAL A 60 -10.21 5.94 3.46
CA VAL A 60 -9.89 4.69 2.76
C VAL A 60 -8.39 4.43 2.89
N ALA A 61 -8.03 3.35 3.58
CA ALA A 61 -6.64 2.92 3.72
C ALA A 61 -6.31 1.83 2.69
N VAL A 62 -5.19 1.98 1.99
CA VAL A 62 -4.64 1.02 1.03
C VAL A 62 -3.17 0.82 1.34
N SER A 63 -2.63 -0.37 1.06
CA SER A 63 -1.21 -0.64 1.20
C SER A 63 -0.67 -1.31 -0.05
N ALA A 64 0.60 -1.05 -0.36
CA ALA A 64 1.32 -1.67 -1.47
C ALA A 64 2.72 -2.09 -1.00
N VAL A 65 3.22 -3.15 -1.62
CA VAL A 65 4.61 -3.58 -1.49
C VAL A 65 5.22 -3.51 -2.87
N CYS A 66 6.22 -2.66 -3.04
CA CYS A 66 6.94 -2.49 -4.30
C CYS A 66 8.32 -3.14 -4.19
N THR A 67 8.76 -3.86 -5.21
CA THR A 67 10.05 -4.55 -5.20
C THR A 67 10.68 -4.60 -6.58
N ASP A 68 12.00 -4.57 -6.62
CA ASP A 68 12.84 -4.86 -7.81
C ASP A 68 13.42 -6.30 -7.78
N GLY A 69 12.96 -7.12 -6.83
CA GLY A 69 13.47 -8.46 -6.56
C GLY A 69 14.62 -8.53 -5.53
N VAL A 70 15.18 -7.39 -5.12
CA VAL A 70 16.24 -7.31 -4.10
C VAL A 70 15.87 -6.35 -2.97
N HIS A 71 15.35 -5.17 -3.32
CA HIS A 71 14.86 -4.15 -2.39
C HIS A 71 13.33 -4.19 -2.32
N PHE A 72 12.81 -3.81 -1.17
CA PHE A 72 11.38 -3.75 -0.86
C PHE A 72 11.04 -2.38 -0.28
N ASP A 73 9.94 -1.79 -0.76
CA ASP A 73 9.31 -0.63 -0.15
C ASP A 73 7.90 -0.98 0.29
N PHE A 74 7.59 -0.71 1.55
CA PHE A 74 6.28 -0.88 2.14
C PHE A 74 5.59 0.48 2.21
N ILE A 75 4.46 0.62 1.53
CA ILE A 75 3.74 1.88 1.40
C ILE A 75 2.34 1.69 1.97
N HIS A 76 1.98 2.57 2.90
CA HIS A 76 0.64 2.66 3.47
C HIS A 76 0.06 4.03 3.14
N PHE A 77 -1.12 4.06 2.52
CA PHE A 77 -1.76 5.27 2.06
C PHE A 77 -3.16 5.39 2.67
N GLN A 78 -3.49 6.57 3.16
CA GLN A 78 -4.80 6.91 3.69
C GLN A 78 -5.39 8.08 2.90
N LEU A 79 -6.47 7.78 2.19
CA LEU A 79 -7.30 8.76 1.50
C LEU A 79 -8.29 9.36 2.49
N ASN A 80 -8.11 10.63 2.82
CA ASN A 80 -8.97 11.42 3.69
C ASN A 80 -9.90 12.35 2.90
N THR A 81 -9.42 12.82 1.75
CA THR A 81 -10.11 13.81 0.92
C THR A 81 -9.94 13.47 -0.57
N LEU A 82 -10.97 13.83 -1.34
CA LEU A 82 -10.89 13.87 -2.81
C LEU A 82 -10.66 15.29 -3.35
N ALA A 83 -10.63 16.30 -2.46
CA ALA A 83 -10.35 17.67 -2.83
C ALA A 83 -8.85 17.79 -3.15
N PHE A 84 -8.54 17.96 -4.43
CA PHE A 84 -7.19 18.32 -4.85
C PHE A 84 -7.01 19.83 -4.66
N PRO A 85 -5.88 20.27 -4.08
CA PRO A 85 -5.65 21.69 -3.82
C PRO A 85 -5.66 22.46 -5.14
N ASP A 86 -6.53 23.47 -5.21
CA ASP A 86 -6.52 24.46 -6.28
C ASP A 86 -5.52 25.55 -5.90
N HIS A 87 -4.34 25.54 -6.53
CA HIS A 87 -3.26 26.49 -6.25
C HIS A 87 -3.66 27.95 -6.52
N SER A 88 -4.79 28.20 -7.18
CA SER A 88 -5.34 29.55 -7.39
C SER A 88 -6.15 30.07 -6.19
N LYS A 89 -6.53 29.22 -5.23
CA LYS A 89 -7.34 29.57 -4.07
C LYS A 89 -6.49 29.50 -2.82
N GLN A 90 -6.49 30.60 -2.04
CA GLN A 90 -5.74 30.69 -0.79
C GLN A 90 -6.20 29.58 0.16
N ALA A 91 -5.27 28.69 0.52
CA ALA A 91 -5.54 27.43 1.20
C ALA A 91 -6.11 27.67 2.62
N ALA A 92 -7.43 27.62 2.75
CA ALA A 92 -8.08 27.45 4.04
C ALA A 92 -8.09 25.95 4.37
N ASP A 93 -7.60 25.57 5.55
CA ASP A 93 -7.67 24.24 6.21
C ASP A 93 -8.10 23.06 5.33
N ASN A 94 -7.26 22.74 4.34
CA ASN A 94 -7.49 21.58 3.47
C ASN A 94 -7.02 20.32 4.19
N LEU A 95 -7.96 19.43 4.48
CA LEU A 95 -7.67 18.07 4.93
C LEU A 95 -6.71 17.43 3.93
N SER A 96 -5.63 16.78 4.40
CA SER A 96 -4.62 16.19 3.52
C SER A 96 -4.68 14.67 3.54
N ASN A 97 -4.34 14.06 2.40
CA ASN A 97 -4.08 12.62 2.34
C ASN A 97 -2.70 12.32 2.95
N ILE A 98 -2.55 11.13 3.53
CA ILE A 98 -1.33 10.75 4.26
C ILE A 98 -0.76 9.49 3.63
N ALA A 99 0.56 9.45 3.48
CA ALA A 99 1.32 8.28 3.06
C ALA A 99 2.46 8.02 4.05
N TRP A 100 2.59 6.78 4.49
CA TRP A 100 3.74 6.28 5.23
C TRP A 100 4.55 5.37 4.31
N ILE A 101 5.85 5.60 4.25
CA ILE A 101 6.78 4.87 3.40
C ILE A 101 7.86 4.31 4.30
N ASP A 102 7.97 3.00 4.30
CA ASP A 102 9.06 2.25 4.91
C ASP A 102 9.84 1.58 3.79
N GLY A 103 10.84 2.29 3.29
CA GLY A 103 11.47 2.04 2.00
C GLY A 103 12.90 1.54 2.04
N ASP A 104 13.37 1.11 0.87
CA ASP A 104 14.75 0.71 0.56
C ASP A 104 15.29 -0.46 1.41
N HIS A 105 14.41 -1.41 1.74
CA HIS A 105 14.78 -2.59 2.52
C HIS A 105 15.38 -3.68 1.65
N ARG A 106 16.69 -3.90 1.80
CA ARG A 106 17.41 -4.96 1.09
C ARG A 106 17.11 -6.33 1.70
N LEU A 107 16.49 -7.22 0.92
CA LEU A 107 16.17 -8.60 1.33
C LEU A 107 17.40 -9.52 1.24
N VAL A 108 18.20 -9.39 0.19
CA VAL A 108 19.36 -10.24 -0.08
C VAL A 108 20.50 -9.45 -0.70
N ASP A 109 21.72 -9.93 -0.50
CA ASP A 109 22.86 -9.53 -1.32
C ASP A 109 22.92 -10.35 -2.61
N LYS A 110 22.53 -9.73 -3.72
CA LYS A 110 22.60 -10.33 -5.06
C LYS A 110 24.01 -10.14 -5.64
N ILE A 111 24.79 -11.20 -5.64
CA ILE A 111 26.13 -11.20 -6.24
C ILE A 111 25.98 -11.52 -7.74
N ILE A 112 26.17 -10.50 -8.57
CA ILE A 112 26.14 -10.64 -10.03
C ILE A 112 27.50 -11.20 -10.49
N PRO A 113 27.52 -12.39 -11.11
CA PRO A 113 28.76 -13.00 -11.57
C PRO A 113 29.37 -12.22 -12.75
N LYS A 114 30.70 -12.25 -12.87
CA LYS A 114 31.42 -11.74 -14.06
C LYS A 114 30.85 -12.38 -15.34
N ARG A 115 30.92 -11.70 -16.49
CA ARG A 115 30.35 -12.15 -17.79
C ARG A 115 30.69 -13.60 -18.19
N SER A 116 31.78 -14.18 -17.69
CA SER A 116 32.15 -15.59 -17.90
C SER A 116 31.37 -16.61 -17.04
N MET A 117 30.57 -16.15 -16.07
CA MET A 117 29.90 -16.96 -15.05
C MET A 117 28.39 -16.61 -14.93
N LEU A 118 27.77 -16.12 -16.00
CA LEU A 118 26.38 -15.60 -16.03
C LEU A 118 25.30 -16.55 -15.47
N ARG A 119 25.58 -17.86 -15.33
CA ARG A 119 24.66 -18.85 -14.75
C ARG A 119 24.76 -19.00 -13.22
N ASN A 120 25.70 -18.33 -12.55
CA ASN A 120 25.96 -18.48 -11.12
C ASN A 120 25.62 -17.21 -10.34
N THR A 121 24.38 -16.72 -10.45
CA THR A 121 23.91 -15.67 -9.53
C THR A 121 23.75 -16.29 -8.14
N ILE A 122 24.46 -15.75 -7.16
CA ILE A 122 24.43 -16.23 -5.78
C ILE A 122 23.73 -15.16 -4.94
N TYR A 123 22.78 -15.58 -4.11
CA TYR A 123 22.14 -14.73 -3.10
C TYR A 123 22.78 -15.02 -1.75
N ARG A 124 23.18 -13.98 -1.02
CA ARG A 124 23.74 -14.07 0.33
C ARG A 124 23.02 -13.14 1.28
N ASP A 125 23.30 -13.29 2.57
CA ASP A 125 22.92 -12.34 3.62
C ASP A 125 21.42 -12.02 3.60
N LEU A 126 20.60 -13.08 3.68
CA LEU A 126 19.15 -12.96 3.76
C LEU A 126 18.75 -12.17 5.01
N ASN A 127 18.09 -11.04 4.80
CA ASN A 127 17.56 -10.21 5.87
C ASN A 127 16.12 -10.63 6.21
N MET A 128 15.96 -11.36 7.31
CA MET A 128 14.66 -11.84 7.79
C MET A 128 13.73 -10.73 8.28
N ASP A 129 14.25 -9.54 8.59
CA ASP A 129 13.43 -8.42 9.03
C ASP A 129 12.51 -7.93 7.90
N VAL A 130 13.01 -7.93 6.66
CA VAL A 130 12.24 -7.56 5.47
C VAL A 130 11.08 -8.53 5.26
N PHE A 131 11.34 -9.83 5.44
CA PHE A 131 10.31 -10.85 5.38
C PHE A 131 9.26 -10.67 6.51
N THR A 132 9.71 -10.34 7.72
CA THR A 132 8.83 -10.08 8.86
C THR A 132 7.92 -8.87 8.62
N ARG A 133 8.45 -7.80 8.02
CA ARG A 133 7.65 -6.61 7.60
C ARG A 133 6.61 -6.97 6.54
N MET A 134 6.98 -7.79 5.56
CA MET A 134 6.05 -8.30 4.54
C MET A 134 4.91 -9.11 5.15
N LEU A 135 5.22 -10.03 6.06
CA LEU A 135 4.20 -10.80 6.78
C LEU A 135 3.28 -9.89 7.59
N THR A 136 3.85 -8.95 8.33
CA THR A 136 3.06 -8.00 9.15
C THR A 136 2.09 -7.20 8.29
N THR A 137 2.56 -6.70 7.14
CA THR A 137 1.73 -5.98 6.16
C THR A 137 0.58 -6.84 5.63
N TYR A 138 0.86 -8.11 5.33
CA TYR A 138 -0.15 -9.06 4.85
C TYR A 138 -1.20 -9.37 5.93
N TYR A 139 -0.78 -9.66 7.16
CA TYR A 139 -1.69 -10.00 8.25
C TYR A 139 -2.51 -8.82 8.73
N TRP A 140 -1.97 -7.60 8.69
CA TRP A 140 -2.74 -6.38 9.00
C TRP A 140 -4.00 -6.26 8.12
N SER A 141 -3.86 -6.53 6.83
CA SER A 141 -4.97 -6.54 5.86
C SER A 141 -6.01 -7.64 6.17
N SER A 142 -5.57 -8.78 6.69
CA SER A 142 -6.45 -9.88 7.08
C SER A 142 -7.23 -9.58 8.37
N LEU A 143 -6.55 -9.04 9.39
CA LEU A 143 -7.17 -8.69 10.67
C LEU A 143 -8.17 -7.52 10.52
N GLY A 144 -7.89 -6.54 9.67
CA GLY A 144 -8.80 -5.41 9.41
C GLY A 144 -10.18 -5.85 8.88
N LYS A 145 -10.23 -6.91 8.06
CA LYS A 145 -11.49 -7.49 7.56
C LYS A 145 -12.29 -8.17 8.67
N PHE A 146 -11.61 -8.78 9.64
CA PHE A 146 -12.23 -9.40 10.81
C PHE A 146 -12.95 -8.38 11.68
N PHE A 147 -12.34 -7.21 11.92
CA PHE A 147 -12.95 -6.16 12.74
C PHE A 147 -14.05 -5.39 12.00
N TYR A 148 -13.92 -5.20 10.68
CA TYR A 148 -14.92 -4.51 9.88
C TYR A 148 -16.18 -5.36 9.68
N SER A 149 -16.05 -6.66 9.44
CA SER A 149 -17.19 -7.59 9.33
C SER A 149 -17.95 -7.76 10.65
N ARG A 150 -17.26 -7.61 11.80
CA ARG A 150 -17.91 -7.64 13.12
C ARG A 150 -18.88 -6.46 13.30
N LYS A 151 -18.54 -5.25 12.83
CA LYS A 151 -19.40 -4.06 12.99
C LYS A 151 -20.71 -4.14 12.19
N GLU A 152 -20.72 -4.77 11.01
CA GLU A 152 -21.96 -5.00 10.26
C GLU A 152 -22.88 -6.02 10.97
N ASN A 153 -22.30 -6.96 11.71
CA ASN A 153 -23.06 -7.98 12.46
C ASN A 153 -23.52 -7.53 13.86
N VAL A 154 -23.04 -6.41 14.40
CA VAL A 154 -23.59 -5.86 15.66
C VAL A 154 -25.02 -5.31 15.47
N GLY A 155 -25.45 -5.03 14.23
CA GLY A 155 -26.83 -4.65 13.92
C GLY A 155 -27.82 -5.82 13.83
N LYS A 156 -27.35 -7.07 13.89
CA LYS A 156 -28.19 -8.27 13.91
C LYS A 156 -27.74 -9.13 15.08
N GLY A 157 -28.49 -9.03 16.17
CA GLY A 157 -28.20 -9.76 17.40
C GLY A 157 -28.09 -11.26 17.15
N GLU A 158 -26.87 -11.78 17.10
CA GLU A 158 -26.58 -13.18 17.32
C GLU A 158 -25.41 -13.31 18.29
N HIS A 159 -25.73 -13.88 19.46
CA HIS A 159 -24.78 -14.28 20.47
C HIS A 159 -23.81 -15.31 19.90
N SER A 160 -22.57 -14.90 19.66
CA SER A 160 -21.44 -15.83 19.58
C SER A 160 -20.38 -15.39 20.58
N HIS A 161 -20.39 -16.11 21.71
CA HIS A 161 -19.35 -16.08 22.72
C HIS A 161 -18.01 -16.45 22.05
N PHE A 162 -17.05 -15.53 22.09
CA PHE A 162 -15.63 -15.89 21.97
C PHE A 162 -14.82 -14.96 22.87
N SER A 163 -14.41 -15.50 24.01
CA SER A 163 -13.58 -14.84 25.00
C SER A 163 -12.11 -14.90 24.54
N LEU A 164 -11.48 -13.74 24.41
CA LEU A 164 -10.02 -13.62 24.38
C LEU A 164 -9.64 -12.47 25.31
N ASN A 165 -9.43 -12.84 26.58
CA ASN A 165 -8.71 -12.04 27.55
C ASN A 165 -7.25 -11.95 27.10
N ILE A 166 -6.77 -10.74 26.81
CA ILE A 166 -5.35 -10.43 26.95
C ILE A 166 -5.26 -9.07 27.64
N GLN A 167 -4.55 -9.09 28.76
CA GLN A 167 -4.38 -8.05 29.76
C GLN A 167 -3.82 -6.75 29.19
N GLU A 168 -4.25 -5.66 29.81
CA GLU A 168 -3.67 -4.33 29.71
C GLU A 168 -2.17 -4.34 30.09
N ALA A 169 -1.37 -3.67 29.28
CA ALA A 169 -0.18 -2.94 29.71
C ALA A 169 -0.47 -1.50 29.28
N SER A 170 -0.60 -0.50 30.16
CA SER A 170 -0.13 -0.31 31.53
C SER A 170 -1.02 0.72 32.23
#